data_AF-A0A3A0APZ2-F1
#
_entry.id   AF-A0A3A0APZ2-F1
#
_cell.length_a   1.000
_cell.length_b   1.000
_cell.length_c   1.000
_cell.angle_alpha   90.00
_cell.angle_beta   90.00
_cell.angle_gamma   90.00
#
_symmetry.space_group_name_H-M   'P 1'
#
loop_
_entity.id
_entity.type
_entity.pdbx_description
1 polymer ?
#
loop_
_entity_poly.entity_id
_entity_poly.type
_entity_poly.pdbx_seq_one_letter_code
_entity_poly.pdbx_strand_id
1 'polypeptide(L)'
;MESTKIVWEVPENLYHELERTQQELAFPSVVDLVAQAVQCYLAELQRQAWQQEFRALQKQVRAAGGLELGTTKEEVITKLREQRRELFEAEYAHLY
;
A
#
# COMPACT_ATOMS: atom_id res chain seq x y z
N MET A 1 12.16 10.80 -13.20
CA MET A 1 12.75 9.74 -12.35
C MET A 1 14.00 9.27 -13.06
N GLU A 2 15.16 9.35 -12.42
CA GLU A 2 16.42 8.92 -13.02
C GLU A 2 16.41 7.39 -13.16
N SER A 3 16.68 6.89 -14.38
CA SER A 3 16.77 5.46 -14.65
C SER A 3 18.12 4.94 -14.17
N THR A 4 18.12 4.17 -13.07
CA THR A 4 19.32 3.45 -12.64
C THR A 4 19.57 2.28 -13.57
N LYS A 5 20.72 2.25 -14.24
CA LYS A 5 21.10 1.14 -15.09
C LYS A 5 21.58 -0.02 -14.22
N ILE A 6 20.88 -1.15 -14.30
CA ILE A 6 21.24 -2.39 -13.62
C ILE A 6 21.81 -3.35 -14.66
N VAL A 7 22.93 -3.97 -14.33
CA VAL A 7 23.49 -5.10 -15.10
C VAL A 7 23.28 -6.34 -14.26
N TRP A 8 22.65 -7.35 -14.84
CA TRP A 8 22.33 -8.60 -14.18
C TRP A 8 22.74 -9.76 -15.08
N GLU A 9 23.59 -10.64 -14.55
CA GLU A 9 23.95 -11.89 -15.20
C GLU A 9 22.88 -12.94 -14.90
N VAL A 10 22.31 -13.51 -15.95
CA VAL A 10 21.29 -14.57 -15.87
C VAL A 10 21.84 -15.87 -16.42
N PRO A 11 21.43 -17.02 -15.86
CA PRO A 11 21.68 -18.32 -16.47
C PRO A 11 21.17 -18.39 -17.92
N GLU A 12 21.89 -19.10 -18.78
CA GLU A 12 21.58 -19.21 -20.22
C GLU A 12 20.19 -19.79 -20.48
N ASN A 13 19.77 -20.77 -19.68
CA ASN A 13 18.41 -21.34 -19.77
C ASN A 13 17.32 -20.30 -19.47
N LEU A 14 17.54 -19.43 -18.48
CA LEU A 14 16.60 -18.36 -18.15
C LEU A 14 16.55 -17.32 -19.27
N TYR A 15 17.69 -16.99 -19.89
CA TYR A 15 17.73 -16.08 -21.03
C TYR A 15 16.89 -16.61 -22.20
N HIS A 16 17.03 -17.88 -22.56
CA HIS A 16 16.23 -18.48 -23.63
C HIS A 16 14.73 -18.55 -23.29
N GLU A 17 14.38 -18.82 -22.03
CA GLU A 17 12.98 -18.76 -21.59
C GLU A 17 12.40 -17.35 -21.69
N LEU A 18 13.19 -16.32 -21.36
CA LEU A 18 12.80 -14.92 -21.50
C LEU A 18 12.63 -14.51 -22.97
N GLU A 19 13.54 -14.90 -23.86
CA GLU A 19 13.40 -14.67 -25.30
C GLU A 19 12.14 -15.33 -25.86
N ARG A 20 11.90 -16.59 -25.49
CA ARG A 20 10.71 -17.32 -25.92
C ARG A 20 9.44 -16.65 -25.42
N THR A 21 9.40 -16.28 -24.14
CA THR A 21 8.26 -15.60 -23.52
C THR A 21 8.02 -14.22 -24.12
N GLN A 22 9.08 -13.48 -24.45
CA GLN A 22 9.01 -12.19 -25.14
C GLN A 22 8.34 -12.34 -26.50
N GLN A 23 8.68 -13.39 -27.26
CA GLN A 23 8.05 -13.68 -28.55
C GLN A 23 6.59 -14.13 -28.40
N GLU A 24 6.30 -15.05 -27.47
CA GLU A 24 4.96 -15.58 -27.22
C GLU A 24 3.97 -14.49 -26.78
N LEU A 25 4.43 -13.56 -25.95
CA LEU A 25 3.63 -12.44 -25.45
C LEU A 25 3.75 -11.16 -26.30
N ALA A 26 4.49 -11.21 -27.41
CA ALA A 26 4.72 -10.11 -28.33
C ALA A 26 5.21 -8.80 -27.68
N PHE A 27 6.09 -8.90 -26.68
CA PHE A 27 6.75 -7.73 -26.09
C PHE A 27 7.77 -7.12 -27.07
N PRO A 28 8.04 -5.80 -27.02
CA PRO A 28 9.00 -5.18 -27.94
C PRO A 28 10.46 -5.62 -27.69
N SER A 29 10.81 -5.91 -26.44
CA SER A 29 12.14 -6.40 -26.07
C SER A 29 12.08 -7.23 -24.77
N VAL A 30 13.13 -8.01 -24.51
CA VAL A 30 13.29 -8.74 -23.24
C VAL A 30 13.37 -7.77 -22.05
N VAL A 31 13.96 -6.58 -22.26
CA VAL A 31 14.05 -5.55 -21.23
C VAL A 31 12.66 -5.06 -20.83
N ASP A 32 11.77 -4.83 -21.80
CA ASP A 32 10.39 -4.39 -21.52
C ASP A 32 9.59 -5.48 -20.79
N LEU A 33 9.77 -6.74 -21.18
CA LEU A 33 9.16 -7.89 -20.48
C LEU A 33 9.61 -7.93 -19.01
N VAL A 34 10.92 -7.84 -18.75
CA VAL A 34 11.48 -7.86 -17.39
C VAL A 34 11.02 -6.64 -16.59
N ALA A 35 11.03 -5.45 -17.19
CA ALA A 35 10.55 -4.23 -16.54
C ALA A 35 9.08 -4.36 -16.10
N GLN A 36 8.21 -4.87 -16.99
CA GLN A 36 6.81 -5.11 -16.69
C GLN A 36 6.64 -6.16 -15.57
N ALA A 37 7.39 -7.26 -15.63
CA ALA A 37 7.35 -8.31 -14.62
C ALA A 37 7.76 -7.77 -13.23
N VAL A 38 8.83 -6.98 -13.17
CA VAL A 38 9.28 -6.31 -11.93
C VAL A 38 8.22 -5.36 -11.40
N GLN A 39 7.59 -4.54 -12.26
CA GLN A 39 6.52 -3.64 -11.84
C GLN A 39 5.33 -4.39 -11.25
N CYS A 40 4.89 -5.48 -11.90
CA CYS A 40 3.83 -6.34 -11.39
C CYS A 40 4.20 -6.92 -10.01
N TYR A 41 5.43 -7.39 -9.85
CA TYR A 41 5.92 -7.94 -8.58
C TYR A 41 5.98 -6.88 -7.48
N LEU A 42 6.46 -5.67 -7.76
CA LEU A 42 6.48 -4.57 -6.80
C LEU A 42 5.07 -4.14 -6.38
N ALA A 43 4.12 -4.08 -7.32
CA ALA A 43 2.72 -3.79 -7.01
C ALA A 43 2.09 -4.86 -6.11
N GLU A 44 2.42 -6.14 -6.35
CA GLU A 44 2.00 -7.25 -5.50
C GLU A 44 2.56 -7.12 -4.08
N LEU A 45 3.86 -6.84 -3.94
CA LEU A 45 4.49 -6.62 -2.64
C LEU A 45 3.86 -5.45 -1.87
N GLN A 46 3.59 -4.33 -2.55
CA GLN A 46 2.91 -3.20 -1.94
C GLN A 46 1.50 -3.58 -1.45
N ARG A 47 0.76 -4.34 -2.25
CA ARG A 47 -0.57 -4.83 -1.85
C ARG A 47 -0.49 -5.73 -0.62
N GLN A 48 0.49 -6.64 -0.57
CA GLN A 48 0.70 -7.52 0.58
C GLN A 48 1.07 -6.73 1.84
N ALA A 49 1.97 -5.76 1.73
CA ALA A 49 2.32 -4.87 2.83
C ALA A 49 1.09 -4.10 3.33
N TRP A 50 0.30 -3.52 2.41
CA TRP A 50 -0.95 -2.85 2.78
C TRP A 50 -1.92 -3.77 3.54
N GLN A 51 -2.11 -4.99 3.06
CA GLN A 51 -2.98 -5.97 3.74
C GLN A 51 -2.47 -6.32 5.14
N GLN A 52 -1.15 -6.44 5.31
CA GLN A 52 -0.54 -6.71 6.60
C GLN A 52 -0.76 -5.54 7.57
N GLU A 53 -0.46 -4.31 7.14
CA GLU A 53 -0.66 -3.11 7.94
C GLU A 53 -2.13 -2.89 8.30
N PHE A 54 -3.04 -3.13 7.35
CA PHE A 54 -4.47 -3.03 7.61
C PHE A 54 -4.93 -4.05 8.66
N ARG A 55 -4.43 -5.30 8.61
CA ARG A 55 -4.71 -6.30 9.64
C ARG A 55 -4.14 -5.90 11.00
N ALA A 56 -2.97 -5.28 11.03
CA ALA A 56 -2.37 -4.76 12.27
C ALA A 56 -3.25 -3.65 12.87
N LEU A 57 -3.70 -2.69 12.05
CA LEU A 57 -4.63 -1.64 12.45
C LEU A 57 -5.95 -2.22 12.99
N GLN A 58 -6.54 -3.19 12.30
CA GLN A 58 -7.76 -3.87 12.76
C GLN A 58 -7.58 -4.53 14.14
N LYS A 59 -6.41 -5.15 14.40
CA LYS A 59 -6.10 -5.73 15.71
C LYS A 59 -5.99 -4.64 16.78
N GLN A 60 -5.33 -3.53 16.48
CA GLN A 60 -5.21 -2.39 17.41
C GLN A 60 -6.58 -1.81 17.76
N VAL A 61 -7.42 -1.57 16.75
CA VAL A 61 -8.80 -1.08 16.96
C VAL A 61 -9.59 -2.04 17.84
N ARG A 62 -9.51 -3.36 17.57
CA ARG A 62 -10.19 -4.36 18.42
C ARG A 62 -9.65 -4.39 19.84
N ALA A 63 -8.33 -4.31 20.02
CA ALA A 63 -7.70 -4.28 21.34
C ALA A 63 -8.08 -3.02 22.13
N ALA A 64 -8.33 -1.90 21.44
CA ALA A 64 -8.81 -0.66 22.04
C ALA A 64 -10.32 -0.66 22.35
N GLY A 65 -11.05 -1.75 22.10
CA GLY A 65 -12.51 -1.83 22.33
C GLY A 65 -13.36 -1.38 21.15
N GLY A 66 -12.75 -1.11 19.99
CA GLY A 66 -13.40 -0.54 18.81
C GLY A 66 -13.20 0.96 18.71
N LEU A 67 -13.90 1.60 17.76
CA LEU A 67 -13.82 3.06 17.58
C LEU A 67 -14.84 3.81 18.43
N GLU A 68 -15.80 3.11 19.01
CA GLU A 68 -16.90 3.67 19.82
C GLU A 68 -17.66 4.84 19.16
N LEU A 69 -17.65 4.97 17.83
CA LEU A 69 -18.25 6.11 17.12
C LEU A 69 -19.78 6.01 16.94
N GLY A 70 -20.42 4.91 17.35
CA GLY A 70 -21.83 4.65 17.09
C GLY A 70 -22.06 3.82 15.82
N THR A 71 -23.34 3.56 15.52
CA THR A 71 -23.76 2.66 14.43
C THR A 71 -24.41 3.42 13.26
N THR A 72 -24.92 4.62 13.51
CA THR A 72 -25.49 5.49 12.48
C THR A 72 -24.53 6.59 12.08
N LYS A 73 -24.69 7.11 10.86
CA LYS A 73 -23.88 8.22 10.37
C LYS A 73 -24.01 9.45 11.28
N GLU A 74 -25.21 9.71 11.77
CA GLU A 74 -25.54 10.85 12.63
C GLU A 74 -24.86 10.73 14.00
N GLU A 75 -24.83 9.52 14.60
CA GLU A 75 -24.08 9.24 15.82
C GLU A 75 -22.58 9.47 15.63
N VAL A 76 -22.02 8.96 14.53
CA VAL A 76 -20.60 9.13 14.20
C VAL A 76 -20.24 10.61 14.06
N ILE A 77 -21.05 11.38 13.33
CA ILE A 77 -20.82 12.82 13.15
C ILE A 77 -20.89 13.56 14.48
N THR A 78 -21.83 13.20 15.35
CA THR A 78 -22.01 13.85 16.66
C THR A 78 -20.81 13.57 17.56
N LYS A 79 -20.42 12.30 17.71
CA LYS A 79 -19.25 11.91 18.52
C LYS A 79 -17.95 12.54 18.02
N LEU A 80 -17.73 12.59 16.70
CA LEU A 80 -16.54 13.23 16.14
C LEU A 80 -16.52 14.76 16.39
N ARG A 81 -17.68 15.41 16.39
CA ARG A 81 -17.79 16.84 16.72
C ARG A 81 -17.50 17.10 18.20
N GLU A 82 -17.99 16.23 19.08
CA GLU A 82 -17.70 16.28 20.52
C GLU A 82 -16.21 16.10 20.78
N GLN A 83 -15.59 15.03 20.26
CA GLN A 83 -14.15 14.78 20.39
C GLN A 83 -13.30 15.93 19.85
N ARG A 84 -13.69 16.51 18.71
CA ARG A 84 -12.99 17.68 18.16
C ARG A 84 -13.09 18.89 19.09
N ARG A 85 -14.24 19.09 19.74
CA ARG A 85 -14.42 20.18 20.71
C ARG A 85 -13.56 19.96 21.95
N GLU A 86 -13.54 18.73 22.48
CA GLU A 86 -12.70 18.34 23.63
C GLU A 86 -11.21 18.54 23.33
N LEU A 87 -10.74 18.12 22.15
CA LEU A 87 -9.36 18.36 21.71
C LEU A 87 -9.05 19.86 21.62
N PHE A 88 -9.94 20.64 21.02
CA PHE A 88 -9.76 22.09 20.93
C PHE A 88 -9.73 22.76 22.32
N GLU A 89 -10.63 22.38 23.22
CA GLU A 89 -10.62 22.86 24.61
C GLU A 89 -9.32 22.45 25.31
N ALA A 90 -8.85 21.21 25.17
CA ALA A 90 -7.61 20.75 25.79
C ALA A 90 -6.35 21.43 25.23
N GLU A 91 -6.28 21.61 23.91
CA GLU A 91 -5.11 22.18 23.20
C GLU A 91 -5.09 23.71 23.19
N TYR A 92 -6.22 24.38 23.43
CA TYR A 92 -6.32 25.86 23.35
C TYR A 92 -6.86 26.52 24.63
N ALA A 93 -7.21 25.76 25.69
CA ALA A 93 -7.63 26.34 26.98
C ALA A 93 -6.55 27.21 27.65
N HIS A 94 -5.29 27.06 27.26
CA HIS A 94 -4.17 27.84 27.77
C HIS A 94 -3.88 29.11 26.93
N LEU A 95 -4.70 29.39 25.92
CA LEU A 95 -4.62 30.59 25.07
C LEU A 95 -5.68 31.67 25.40
N TYR A 96 -6.51 31.44 26.42
CA TYR A 96 -7.48 32.39 27.00
C TYR A 96 -7.28 32.50 28.51
#